data_AF-A0A7W2BJH1-F1
#
_entry.id   AF-A0A7W2BJH1-F1
#
_cell.length_a   1.000
_cell.length_b   1.000
_cell.length_c   1.000
_cell.angle_alpha   90.00
_cell.angle_beta   90.00
_cell.angle_gamma   90.00
#
_symmetry.space_group_name_H-M   'P 1'
#
loop_
_entity.id
_entity.type
_entity.pdbx_description
1 polymer ?
#
loop_
_entity_poly.entity_id
_entity_poly.type
_entity_poly.pdbx_seq_one_letter_code
_entity_poly.pdbx_strand_id
1 'polypeptide(L)'
;MIRKADLLSADLTRIPGLYRRWELPEVLKNQRAYRIENAGAHQDGTPLVAVYADADTGQPDDQHNASNQDTEAVSVPAGTMSRRPE
;
A
#
# COMPACT_ATOMS: atom_id res chain seq x y z
N MET A 1 -29.94 24.48 -3.34
CA MET A 1 -29.64 23.11 -3.78
C MET A 1 -28.16 22.87 -3.59
N ILE A 2 -27.78 22.18 -2.52
CA ILE A 2 -26.39 21.82 -2.26
C ILE A 2 -26.06 20.66 -3.21
N ARG A 3 -25.06 20.83 -4.09
CA ARG A 3 -24.64 19.74 -4.97
C ARG A 3 -24.01 18.66 -4.10
N LYS A 4 -24.44 17.41 -4.24
CA LYS A 4 -23.89 16.25 -3.50
C LYS A 4 -22.36 16.16 -3.61
N ALA A 5 -21.76 16.68 -4.68
CA ALA A 5 -20.31 16.78 -4.89
C ALA A 5 -19.57 17.67 -3.87
N ASP A 6 -20.25 18.66 -3.30
CA ASP A 6 -19.67 19.57 -2.31
C ASP A 6 -19.56 18.89 -0.93
N LEU A 7 -20.58 18.10 -0.56
CA LEU A 7 -20.57 17.27 0.65
C LEU A 7 -19.56 16.13 0.55
N LEU A 8 -19.43 15.50 -0.63
CA LEU A 8 -18.41 14.48 -0.88
C LEU A 8 -17.01 15.08 -0.73
N SER A 9 -16.74 16.27 -1.28
CA SER A 9 -15.41 16.92 -1.23
C SER A 9 -14.86 17.14 0.19
N ALA A 10 -15.72 17.22 1.21
CA ALA A 10 -15.31 17.40 2.60
C ALA A 10 -14.83 16.10 3.28
N ASP A 11 -15.19 14.92 2.77
CA ASP A 11 -14.94 13.62 3.40
C ASP A 11 -13.94 12.73 2.63
N LEU A 12 -13.29 13.28 1.59
CA LEU A 12 -12.28 12.54 0.84
C LEU A 12 -10.98 12.38 1.64
N THR A 13 -10.64 11.14 1.96
CA THR A 13 -9.37 10.77 2.58
C THR A 13 -8.31 10.53 1.50
N ARG A 14 -7.07 10.98 1.76
CA ARG A 14 -5.94 10.74 0.86
C ARG A 14 -5.50 9.27 0.93
N ILE A 15 -5.45 8.61 -0.21
CA ILE A 15 -4.85 7.28 -0.32
C ILE A 15 -3.32 7.44 -0.19
N PRO A 16 -2.66 6.67 0.70
CA PRO A 16 -1.23 6.78 0.90
C PRO A 16 -0.47 6.39 -0.37
N GLY A 17 0.49 7.23 -0.78
CA GLY A 17 1.32 7.00 -1.96
C GLY A 17 1.17 8.08 -3.04
N LEU A 18 2.02 7.96 -4.05
CA LEU A 18 2.00 8.76 -5.27
C LEU A 18 1.93 7.80 -6.45
N TYR A 19 0.95 7.98 -7.31
CA TYR A 19 0.64 7.03 -8.37
C TYR A 19 0.95 7.63 -9.74
N ARG A 20 1.38 6.80 -10.67
CA ARG A 20 1.45 7.15 -12.09
C ARG A 20 0.03 7.10 -12.68
N ARG A 21 -0.18 7.77 -13.81
CA ARG A 21 -1.49 7.80 -14.49
C ARG A 21 -1.98 6.40 -14.89
N TRP A 22 -1.07 5.51 -15.25
CA TRP A 22 -1.38 4.14 -15.70
C TRP A 22 -1.63 3.16 -14.55
N GLU A 23 -1.28 3.50 -13.32
CA GLU A 23 -1.58 2.69 -12.13
C GLU A 23 -2.99 2.97 -11.61
N LEU A 24 -3.60 4.09 -12.02
CA LEU A 24 -4.94 4.47 -11.58
C LEU A 24 -6.03 3.41 -11.82
N PRO A 25 -6.08 2.70 -12.96
CA PRO A 25 -7.06 1.63 -13.15
C PRO A 25 -6.99 0.52 -12.10
N GLU A 26 -5.81 0.29 -11.50
CA GLU A 26 -5.61 -0.72 -10.45
C GLU A 26 -5.98 -0.19 -9.06
N VAL A 27 -5.84 1.12 -8.84
CA VAL A 27 -6.13 1.79 -7.56
C VAL A 27 -7.61 2.20 -7.44
N LEU A 28 -8.25 2.56 -8.55
CA LEU A 28 -9.62 3.05 -8.58
C LEU A 28 -10.62 1.88 -8.56
N LYS A 29 -11.30 1.70 -7.43
CA LYS A 29 -12.43 0.76 -7.29
C LYS A 29 -13.71 1.31 -7.91
N ASN A 30 -14.56 0.41 -8.42
CA ASN A 30 -15.85 0.73 -9.01
C ASN A 30 -16.80 1.38 -7.99
N GLN A 31 -17.71 2.23 -8.47
CA GLN A 31 -18.79 2.86 -7.69
C GLN A 31 -18.33 3.78 -6.54
N ARG A 32 -17.12 4.33 -6.60
CA ARG A 32 -16.57 5.22 -5.57
C ARG A 32 -16.18 6.57 -6.17
N ALA A 33 -16.31 7.63 -5.37
CA ALA A 33 -15.88 8.96 -5.77
C ALA A 33 -14.37 9.14 -5.51
N TYR A 34 -13.67 9.68 -6.51
CA TYR A 34 -12.24 9.97 -6.45
C TYR A 34 -11.94 11.40 -6.87
N ARG A 35 -10.91 11.97 -6.26
CA ARG A 35 -10.28 13.22 -6.68
C ARG A 35 -8.80 12.98 -6.91
N ILE A 36 -8.31 13.39 -8.07
CA ILE A 36 -6.92 13.19 -8.48
C ILE A 36 -6.27 14.56 -8.55
N GLU A 37 -5.17 14.73 -7.83
CA GLU A 37 -4.41 15.99 -7.80
C GLU A 37 -2.96 15.76 -8.26
N ASN A 38 -2.40 16.74 -8.96
CA ASN A 38 -1.00 16.67 -9.38
C ASN A 38 -0.10 16.80 -8.16
N ALA A 39 0.82 15.85 -7.97
CA ALA A 39 1.70 15.78 -6.81
C ALA A 39 3.19 15.96 -7.18
N GLY A 40 3.46 16.44 -8.39
CA GLY A 40 4.80 16.63 -8.93
C GLY A 40 5.19 15.54 -9.92
N ALA A 41 6.48 15.28 -10.02
CA ALA A 41 7.04 14.27 -10.90
C ALA A 41 8.09 13.44 -10.16
N HIS A 42 8.20 12.17 -10.54
CA HIS A 42 9.32 11.32 -10.16
C HIS A 42 10.63 11.87 -10.75
N GLN A 43 11.78 11.43 -10.23
CA GLN A 43 13.11 11.83 -10.70
C GLN A 43 13.31 11.63 -12.22
N ASP A 44 12.66 10.61 -12.80
CA ASP A 44 12.68 10.34 -14.25
C ASP A 44 11.75 11.28 -15.07
N GLY A 45 11.19 12.30 -14.43
CA GLY A 45 10.26 13.26 -15.04
C GLY A 45 8.84 12.73 -15.20
N THR A 46 8.53 11.52 -14.74
CA THR A 46 7.17 11.00 -14.88
C THR A 46 6.21 11.69 -13.91
N PRO A 47 5.07 12.22 -14.39
CA PRO A 47 4.10 12.87 -13.51
C PRO A 47 3.51 11.88 -12.51
N LEU A 48 3.45 12.32 -11.26
CA LEU A 48 2.85 11.62 -10.15
C LEU A 48 1.60 12.36 -9.68
N VAL A 49 0.61 11.59 -9.25
CA VAL A 49 -0.65 12.13 -8.73
C VAL A 49 -0.94 11.60 -7.33
N ALA A 50 -1.53 12.46 -6.52
CA ALA A 50 -2.14 12.08 -5.26
C ALA A 50 -3.61 11.73 -5.54
N VAL A 51 -4.06 10.61 -4.98
CA VAL A 51 -5.44 10.16 -5.10
C VAL A 51 -6.12 10.34 -3.76
N TYR A 52 -7.27 11.00 -3.79
CA TYR A 52 -8.17 11.16 -2.68
C TYR A 52 -9.46 10.41 -3.01
N ALA A 53 -10.05 9.78 -2.02
CA ALA A 53 -11.24 8.98 -2.22
C ALA A 53 -12.16 9.14 -1.01
N ASP A 54 -13.46 9.12 -1.25
CA ASP A 54 -14.47 9.25 -0.19
C ASP A 54 -14.18 8.27 0.96
N ALA A 55 -14.46 8.57 2.22
CA ALA A 55 -14.35 7.56 3.26
C ALA A 55 -15.51 6.55 3.14
N ASP A 56 -15.57 5.77 2.05
CA ASP A 56 -16.28 4.49 2.08
C ASP A 56 -15.63 3.75 3.24
N THR A 57 -16.43 3.50 4.28
CA THR A 57 -16.19 2.72 5.49
C THR A 57 -15.78 1.28 5.15
N GLY A 58 -14.74 1.14 4.33
CA GLY A 58 -14.03 -0.07 4.01
C GLY A 58 -13.27 -0.46 5.25
N GLN A 59 -13.97 -1.25 6.06
CA GLN A 59 -13.47 -2.20 7.04
C GLN A 59 -11.96 -2.43 6.87
N PRO A 60 -11.16 -2.22 7.94
CA PRO A 60 -9.76 -2.59 7.89
C PRO A 60 -9.71 -4.06 7.49
N ASP A 61 -9.04 -4.34 6.37
CA ASP A 61 -8.64 -5.68 5.97
C ASP A 61 -7.54 -6.13 6.96
N ASP A 62 -7.90 -6.20 8.24
CA ASP A 62 -7.06 -6.61 9.36
C ASP A 62 -7.11 -8.13 9.47
N GLN A 63 -6.97 -8.87 8.38
CA GLN A 63 -6.88 -10.33 8.44
C GLN A 63 -6.06 -10.87 7.27
N HIS A 64 -4.75 -10.62 7.27
CA HIS A 64 -3.73 -11.60 6.86
C HIS A 64 -2.35 -11.17 7.39
N ASN A 65 -2.23 -11.00 8.70
CA ASN A 65 -0.95 -11.18 9.38
C ASN A 65 -1.07 -12.30 10.40
N ALA A 66 -1.42 -13.50 9.94
CA ALA A 66 -1.14 -14.71 10.69
C ALA A 66 0.34 -15.04 10.53
N SER A 67 1.16 -14.30 11.27
CA SER A 67 2.30 -14.79 12.04
C SER A 67 3.01 -16.02 11.45
N ASN A 68 3.98 -15.79 10.56
CA ASN A 68 5.06 -16.76 10.36
C ASN A 68 5.99 -16.72 11.58
N GLN A 69 5.54 -17.31 12.70
CA GLN A 69 6.41 -17.68 13.80
C GLN A 69 6.65 -19.18 13.74
N ASP A 70 7.71 -19.57 13.04
CA ASP A 70 8.45 -20.79 13.30
C ASP A 70 9.90 -20.55 12.86
N THR A 71 10.58 -19.66 13.60
CA THR A 71 12.04 -19.64 13.64
C THR A 71 12.48 -20.54 14.79
N GLU A 72 12.22 -21.84 14.65
CA GLU A 72 12.83 -22.88 15.49
C GLU A 72 13.89 -23.60 14.65
N ALA A 73 14.99 -22.91 14.39
CA ALA A 73 16.23 -23.55 13.98
C ALA A 73 16.75 -24.33 15.19
N VAL A 74 16.27 -25.56 15.28
CA VAL A 74 16.69 -26.63 16.18
C VAL A 74 18.18 -26.59 16.50
N SER A 75 18.45 -26.62 17.81
CA SER A 75 19.70 -26.92 18.47
C SER A 75 20.71 -27.70 17.63
N VAL A 76 21.91 -27.14 17.51
CA VAL A 76 23.11 -27.83 17.07
C VAL A 76 23.40 -29.08 17.92
N PRO A 77 23.61 -30.26 17.31
CA PRO A 77 24.43 -31.30 17.92
C PRO A 77 25.84 -31.27 17.32
N ALA A 78 26.82 -31.37 18.20
CA ALA A 78 28.24 -31.44 17.89
C ALA A 78 28.56 -32.63 16.98
N GLY A 79 29.34 -32.39 15.93
CA GLY A 79 29.77 -33.45 15.03
C GLY A 79 30.59 -32.99 13.83
N THR A 80 31.71 -32.29 14.04
CA THR A 80 32.80 -32.31 13.05
C THR A 80 34.16 -32.16 13.74
N MET A 81 34.77 -33.29 14.07
CA MET A 81 36.23 -33.35 14.20
C MET A 81 36.79 -33.70 12.83
N SER A 82 37.27 -32.69 12.11
CA SER A 82 38.27 -32.86 11.05
C SER A 82 38.99 -31.52 10.87
N ARG A 83 39.93 -31.24 11.77
CA ARG A 83 40.97 -30.26 11.49
C ARG A 83 41.99 -30.93 10.58
N ARG A 84 41.99 -30.55 9.31
CA ARG A 84 43.14 -30.67 8.42
C ARG A 84 43.58 -29.26 8.04
N PRO A 85 44.75 -28.83 8.50
CA PRO A 85 45.65 -28.02 7.70
C PRO A 85 46.96 -28.78 7.44
N GLU A 86 47.69 -28.26 6.47
CA GLU A 86 48.85 -28.81 5.75
C GLU A 86 50.06 -29.20 6.61
#